data_AF-A0A2E5M9V5-F1
#
_entry.id   AF-A0A2E5M9V5-F1
#
_cell.length_a   1.000
_cell.length_b   1.000
_cell.length_c   1.000
_cell.angle_alpha   90.00
_cell.angle_beta   90.00
_cell.angle_gamma   90.00
#
_symmetry.space_group_name_H-M   'P 1'
#
loop_
_entity.id
_entity.type
_entity.pdbx_description
1 polymer ?
#
loop_
_entity_poly.entity_id
_entity_poly.type
_entity_poly.pdbx_seq_one_letter_code
_entity_poly.pdbx_strand_id
1 'polypeptide(L)'
;MNNGILLVVDGSIGIYRAGLRAAFSIKRTMPEVRLTWASSMPHYRCRLADRHIRLPPQSPFVNKISACLECDHPNTLFLDADTYLLRPVWEFLERLENFDFVICKAVTNSYFFNSGVLAFNQRGRALLERTHTILQAMNGAELVRGNREQKILTELIYLGHCAKLGIRVDFGDGERFNLRPSVLDSMTEAECERVHVLHAYDLTRPVAVHFPHHTTRLREANKFATTCIDELKTETSDWLSKIQAVIDENPDTIESYLALASLMELRGDKDRALTVLLAARRALPTEPGRAMLWAARLNDEMDNAQQALQCALDAAIETSDLFHPNIQNTKGQSITLAKALSNSGRVRWPDANLQTEILELATDHRCTADQIKSIRARLTEEG
;
A
#
# COMPACT_ATOMS: atom_id res chain seq x y z
N MET A 1 -18.81 23.09 -10.86
CA MET A 1 -17.56 23.55 -10.22
C MET A 1 -16.40 23.18 -11.13
N ASN A 2 -15.35 24.01 -11.24
CA ASN A 2 -14.17 23.74 -12.08
C ASN A 2 -13.22 22.71 -11.44
N ASN A 3 -13.74 21.64 -10.85
CA ASN A 3 -12.89 20.59 -10.28
C ASN A 3 -12.28 19.77 -11.42
N GLY A 4 -11.10 19.20 -11.19
CA GLY A 4 -10.47 18.36 -12.20
C GLY A 4 -9.58 17.27 -11.62
N ILE A 5 -9.30 16.29 -12.47
CA ILE A 5 -8.39 15.19 -12.20
C ILE A 5 -7.10 15.42 -12.97
N LEU A 6 -5.97 15.23 -12.30
CA LEU A 6 -4.65 15.26 -12.90
C LEU A 6 -4.08 13.83 -12.97
N LEU A 7 -3.67 13.41 -14.16
CA LEU A 7 -2.87 12.21 -14.38
C LEU A 7 -1.45 12.60 -14.77
N VAL A 8 -0.46 12.05 -14.08
CA VAL A 8 0.95 12.15 -14.48
C VAL A 8 1.35 10.83 -15.12
N VAL A 9 1.70 10.91 -16.40
CA VAL A 9 1.99 9.76 -17.25
C VAL A 9 3.38 9.95 -17.82
N ASP A 10 4.37 9.57 -17.01
CA ASP A 10 5.77 9.85 -17.27
C ASP A 10 6.64 8.59 -17.13
N GLY A 11 7.67 8.47 -17.97
CA GLY A 11 8.55 7.30 -18.02
C GLY A 11 8.36 6.42 -19.26
N SER A 12 8.02 5.14 -19.08
CA SER A 12 8.04 4.13 -20.16
C SER A 12 6.73 4.09 -20.98
N ILE A 13 6.78 3.42 -22.13
CA ILE A 13 5.58 3.10 -22.94
C ILE A 13 4.54 2.28 -22.16
N GLY A 14 4.98 1.49 -21.18
CA GLY A 14 4.09 0.78 -20.26
C GLY A 14 3.25 1.78 -19.48
N ILE A 15 3.90 2.72 -18.78
CA ILE A 15 3.22 3.77 -18.00
C ILE A 15 2.25 4.57 -18.87
N TYR A 16 2.63 4.88 -20.12
CA TYR A 16 1.70 5.48 -21.08
C TYR A 16 0.40 4.68 -21.27
N ARG A 17 0.52 3.37 -21.51
CA ARG A 17 -0.64 2.48 -21.68
C ARG A 17 -1.47 2.39 -20.41
N ALA A 18 -0.85 2.37 -19.23
CA ALA A 18 -1.57 2.45 -17.95
C ALA A 18 -2.36 3.76 -17.85
N GLY A 19 -1.70 4.90 -18.11
CA GLY A 19 -2.32 6.21 -18.09
C GLY A 19 -3.53 6.32 -19.01
N LEU A 20 -3.49 5.72 -20.21
CA LEU A 20 -4.64 5.67 -21.11
C LEU A 20 -5.83 4.91 -20.51
N ARG A 21 -5.57 3.80 -19.79
CA ARG A 21 -6.63 3.05 -19.10
C ARG A 21 -7.19 3.83 -17.92
N ALA A 22 -6.33 4.50 -17.16
CA ALA A 22 -6.74 5.42 -16.09
C ALA A 22 -7.65 6.52 -16.65
N ALA A 23 -7.22 7.23 -17.69
CA ALA A 23 -8.00 8.28 -18.36
C ALA A 23 -9.36 7.78 -18.87
N PHE A 24 -9.38 6.58 -19.48
CA PHE A 24 -10.62 5.95 -19.92
C PHE A 24 -11.55 5.64 -18.75
N SER A 25 -11.02 5.08 -17.66
CA SER A 25 -11.82 4.78 -16.46
C SER A 25 -12.44 6.05 -15.87
N ILE A 26 -11.67 7.15 -15.80
CA ILE A 26 -12.11 8.46 -15.31
C ILE A 26 -13.25 9.01 -16.16
N LYS A 27 -13.06 9.09 -17.49
CA LYS A 27 -14.12 9.62 -18.36
C LYS A 27 -15.33 8.71 -18.45
N ARG A 28 -15.19 7.41 -18.16
CA ARG A 28 -16.31 6.49 -18.06
C ARG A 28 -17.11 6.70 -16.77
N THR A 29 -16.45 6.87 -15.63
CA THR A 29 -17.12 7.00 -14.33
C THR A 29 -17.57 8.43 -14.03
N MET A 30 -16.84 9.43 -14.53
CA MET A 30 -17.04 10.86 -14.28
C MET A 30 -16.86 11.63 -15.61
N PRO A 31 -17.74 11.44 -16.61
CA PRO A 31 -17.57 12.02 -17.96
C PRO A 31 -17.42 13.55 -17.98
N GLU A 32 -18.02 14.24 -17.01
CA GLU A 32 -18.03 15.68 -16.84
C GLU A 32 -16.78 16.26 -16.17
N VAL A 33 -15.95 15.41 -15.53
CA VAL A 33 -14.76 15.91 -14.82
C VAL A 33 -13.70 16.37 -15.82
N ARG A 34 -13.10 17.53 -15.58
CA ARG A 34 -11.96 17.98 -16.39
C ARG A 34 -10.76 17.10 -16.13
N LEU A 35 -10.14 16.58 -17.18
CA LEU A 35 -8.98 15.71 -17.11
C LEU A 35 -7.75 16.44 -17.67
N THR A 36 -6.75 16.63 -16.82
CA THR A 36 -5.43 17.12 -17.20
C THR A 36 -4.45 15.96 -17.32
N TRP A 37 -3.75 15.89 -18.45
CA TRP A 37 -2.74 14.89 -18.74
C TRP A 37 -1.35 15.52 -18.75
N ALA A 38 -0.51 15.15 -17.79
CA ALA A 38 0.86 15.63 -17.69
C ALA A 38 1.86 14.54 -18.13
N SER A 39 2.78 14.85 -19.03
CA SER A 39 3.78 13.89 -19.52
C SER A 39 5.05 14.57 -20.00
N SER A 40 6.21 13.95 -19.80
CA SER A 40 7.46 14.40 -20.44
C SER A 40 7.60 13.91 -21.88
N MET A 41 6.71 13.02 -22.34
CA MET A 41 6.76 12.43 -23.67
C MET A 41 5.78 13.13 -24.64
N PRO A 42 6.23 14.14 -25.41
CA PRO A 42 5.34 15.04 -26.15
C PRO A 42 4.52 14.37 -27.26
N HIS A 43 4.97 13.22 -27.76
CA HIS A 43 4.29 12.45 -28.81
C HIS A 43 3.14 11.59 -28.26
N TYR A 44 3.13 11.34 -26.95
CA TYR A 44 2.17 10.47 -26.28
C TYR A 44 1.06 11.31 -25.63
N ARG A 45 0.10 11.71 -26.46
CA ARG A 45 -1.09 12.47 -26.01
C ARG A 45 -2.25 11.54 -25.69
N CYS A 46 -3.05 11.91 -24.70
CA CYS A 46 -4.34 11.29 -24.44
C CYS A 46 -5.46 12.12 -25.05
N ARG A 47 -6.26 11.54 -25.96
CA ARG A 47 -7.39 12.23 -26.61
C ARG A 47 -8.58 12.49 -25.68
N LEU A 48 -8.61 11.80 -24.54
CA LEU A 48 -9.66 11.97 -23.53
C LEU A 48 -9.37 13.13 -22.56
N ALA A 49 -8.15 13.68 -22.60
CA ALA A 49 -7.77 14.79 -21.73
C ALA A 49 -8.20 16.13 -22.33
N ASP A 50 -8.74 16.99 -21.46
CA ASP A 50 -9.18 18.35 -21.82
C ASP A 50 -8.00 19.33 -21.85
N ARG A 51 -6.92 19.01 -21.12
CA ARG A 51 -5.69 19.80 -21.05
C ARG A 51 -4.47 18.87 -21.03
N HIS A 52 -3.38 19.33 -21.66
CA HIS A 52 -2.09 18.65 -21.62
C HIS A 52 -1.05 19.57 -20.97
N ILE A 53 -0.29 19.01 -20.03
CA ILE A 53 0.89 19.64 -19.43
C ILE A 53 2.12 18.92 -19.97
N ARG A 54 3.10 19.68 -20.47
CA ARG A 54 4.37 19.14 -20.93
C ARG A 54 5.39 19.24 -19.82
N LEU A 55 5.81 18.09 -19.30
CA LEU A 55 6.80 18.02 -18.24
C LEU A 55 8.22 18.03 -18.82
N PRO A 56 9.21 18.59 -18.10
CA PRO A 56 10.60 18.46 -18.47
C PRO A 56 11.09 17.00 -18.29
N PRO A 57 12.18 16.60 -18.97
CA PRO A 57 12.79 15.29 -18.75
C PRO A 57 13.54 15.29 -17.42
N GLN A 58 12.84 15.03 -16.32
CA GLN A 58 13.37 14.99 -14.96
C GLN A 58 13.00 13.66 -14.29
N SER A 59 13.37 13.50 -13.02
CA SER A 59 12.93 12.35 -12.22
C SER A 59 11.39 12.28 -12.20
N PRO A 60 10.78 11.10 -12.39
CA PRO A 60 9.32 10.92 -12.34
C PRO A 60 8.69 11.49 -11.06
N PHE A 61 9.42 11.46 -9.95
CA PHE A 61 8.96 11.99 -8.67
C PHE A 61 8.86 13.52 -8.65
N VAL A 62 9.86 14.21 -9.23
CA VAL A 62 9.83 15.67 -9.36
C VAL A 62 8.71 16.06 -10.31
N ASN A 63 8.61 15.33 -11.43
CA ASN A 63 7.57 15.52 -12.44
C ASN A 63 6.14 15.34 -11.88
N LYS A 64 5.94 14.42 -10.92
CA LYS A 64 4.66 14.28 -10.19
C LYS A 64 4.28 15.60 -9.49
N ILE A 65 5.19 16.15 -8.70
CA ILE A 65 4.92 17.37 -7.93
C ILE A 65 4.84 18.61 -8.84
N SER A 66 5.72 18.73 -9.85
CA SER A 66 5.67 19.83 -10.81
C SER A 66 4.35 19.86 -11.58
N ALA A 67 3.84 18.70 -12.00
CA ALA A 67 2.53 18.60 -12.64
C ALA A 67 1.39 19.07 -11.73
N CYS A 68 1.43 18.72 -10.43
CA CYS A 68 0.44 19.18 -9.46
C CYS A 68 0.46 20.70 -9.30
N LEU A 69 1.64 21.33 -9.36
CA LEU A 69 1.79 22.79 -9.30
C LEU A 69 1.33 23.50 -10.58
N GLU A 70 1.57 22.92 -11.75
CA GLU A 70 1.18 23.48 -13.06
C GLU A 70 -0.31 23.28 -13.42
N CYS A 71 -0.96 22.29 -12.81
CA CYS A 71 -2.40 22.09 -12.92
C CYS A 71 -3.12 23.35 -12.43
N ASP A 72 -4.16 23.83 -13.11
CA ASP A 72 -4.87 25.08 -12.76
C ASP A 72 -6.27 24.84 -12.18
N HIS A 73 -6.66 23.59 -11.95
CA HIS A 73 -7.94 23.30 -11.32
C HIS A 73 -7.94 23.84 -9.87
N PRO A 74 -8.98 24.60 -9.46
CA PRO A 74 -9.11 25.10 -8.09
C PRO A 74 -9.09 23.98 -7.05
N ASN A 75 -9.75 22.85 -7.36
CA ASN A 75 -9.70 21.61 -6.61
C ASN A 75 -9.20 20.51 -7.55
N THR A 76 -8.10 19.88 -7.19
CA THR A 76 -7.44 18.87 -8.01
C THR A 76 -7.43 17.53 -7.27
N LEU A 77 -7.84 16.46 -7.95
CA LEU A 77 -7.55 15.09 -7.54
C LEU A 77 -6.44 14.54 -8.45
N PHE A 78 -5.26 14.36 -7.89
CA PHE A 78 -4.15 13.68 -8.54
C PHE A 78 -4.31 12.17 -8.43
N LEU A 79 -4.07 11.46 -9.54
CA LEU A 79 -4.02 10.01 -9.61
C LEU A 79 -2.74 9.57 -10.34
N ASP A 80 -2.08 8.52 -9.84
CA ASP A 80 -1.00 7.86 -10.58
C ASP A 80 -1.54 7.19 -11.86
N ALA A 81 -0.67 7.06 -12.88
CA ALA A 81 -1.03 6.54 -14.20
C ALA A 81 -1.61 5.12 -14.19
N ASP A 82 -1.27 4.33 -13.19
CA ASP A 82 -1.73 2.96 -12.96
C ASP A 82 -2.99 2.88 -12.09
N THR A 83 -3.59 4.01 -11.73
CA THR A 83 -4.86 4.06 -11.00
C THR A 83 -6.08 3.99 -11.93
N TYR A 84 -7.00 3.06 -11.67
CA TYR A 84 -8.21 2.83 -12.46
C TYR A 84 -9.46 3.03 -11.61
N LEU A 85 -10.35 3.93 -12.02
CA LEU A 85 -11.58 4.22 -11.29
C LEU A 85 -12.67 3.18 -11.56
N LEU A 86 -13.22 2.62 -10.49
CA LEU A 86 -14.36 1.70 -10.55
C LEU A 86 -15.70 2.43 -10.41
N ARG A 87 -15.73 3.52 -9.65
CA ARG A 87 -16.90 4.37 -9.44
C ARG A 87 -16.49 5.86 -9.36
N PRO A 88 -17.44 6.80 -9.38
CA PRO A 88 -17.12 8.20 -9.16
C PRO A 88 -16.43 8.42 -7.80
N VAL A 89 -15.43 9.31 -7.77
CA VAL A 89 -14.61 9.67 -6.60
C VAL A 89 -14.89 11.11 -6.12
N TRP A 90 -16.13 11.62 -6.32
CA TRP A 90 -16.51 13.00 -5.95
C TRP A 90 -16.21 13.35 -4.50
N GLU A 91 -16.36 12.37 -3.61
CA GLU A 91 -16.07 12.47 -2.17
C GLU A 91 -14.66 13.01 -1.85
N PHE A 92 -13.65 12.76 -2.68
CA PHE A 92 -12.31 13.33 -2.49
C PHE A 92 -12.27 14.83 -2.74
N LEU A 93 -13.01 15.28 -3.75
CA LEU A 93 -13.09 16.70 -4.12
C LEU A 93 -14.00 17.46 -3.16
N GLU A 94 -15.08 16.84 -2.67
CA GLU A 94 -15.98 17.41 -1.66
C GLU A 94 -15.27 17.61 -0.32
N ARG A 95 -14.36 16.69 0.07
CA ARG A 95 -13.52 16.88 1.27
C ARG A 95 -12.71 18.18 1.22
N LEU A 96 -12.38 18.70 0.04
CA LEU A 96 -11.64 19.96 -0.10
C LEU A 96 -12.44 21.22 0.28
N GLU A 97 -13.73 21.08 0.58
CA GLU A 97 -14.52 22.16 1.21
C GLU A 97 -14.07 22.39 2.67
N ASN A 98 -13.70 21.31 3.35
CA ASN A 98 -13.32 21.32 4.77
C ASN A 98 -11.81 21.16 4.99
N PHE A 99 -11.08 20.70 3.98
CA PHE A 99 -9.66 20.44 4.04
C PHE A 99 -8.93 21.10 2.87
N ASP A 100 -7.65 21.37 3.03
CA ASP A 100 -6.83 21.97 2.00
C ASP A 100 -6.01 20.91 1.24
N PHE A 101 -5.78 19.76 1.89
CA PHE A 101 -5.07 18.61 1.36
C PHE A 101 -5.69 17.30 1.89
N VAL A 102 -5.84 16.29 1.05
CA VAL A 102 -6.37 14.97 1.39
C VAL A 102 -5.41 13.91 0.86
N ILE A 103 -5.05 12.95 1.71
CA ILE A 103 -4.12 11.89 1.35
C ILE A 103 -4.49 10.57 2.04
N CYS A 104 -4.28 9.45 1.36
CA CYS A 104 -4.56 8.11 1.89
C CYS A 104 -3.33 7.51 2.58
N LYS A 105 -3.53 6.74 3.66
CA LYS A 105 -2.44 5.94 4.25
C LYS A 105 -2.04 4.79 3.32
N ALA A 106 -0.76 4.41 3.35
CA ALA A 106 -0.28 3.23 2.65
C ALA A 106 -0.70 1.96 3.42
N VAL A 107 -1.28 0.99 2.71
CA VAL A 107 -1.74 -0.27 3.30
C VAL A 107 -0.59 -1.09 3.90
N THR A 108 0.60 -1.00 3.30
CA THR A 108 1.77 -1.78 3.73
C THR A 108 2.50 -1.18 4.92
N ASN A 109 2.23 0.08 5.25
CA ASN A 109 2.84 0.77 6.37
C ASN A 109 1.98 1.98 6.75
N SER A 110 1.27 1.89 7.87
CA SER A 110 0.36 2.92 8.37
C SER A 110 1.06 4.24 8.74
N TYR A 111 2.38 4.25 8.85
CA TYR A 111 3.21 5.45 9.06
C TYR A 111 3.53 6.21 7.77
N PHE A 112 3.30 5.62 6.59
CA PHE A 112 3.48 6.30 5.32
C PHE A 112 2.13 6.58 4.66
N PHE A 113 2.05 7.70 3.97
CA PHE A 113 0.91 7.99 3.10
C PHE A 113 1.16 7.47 1.69
N ASN A 114 0.19 6.99 0.93
CA ASN A 114 0.37 6.65 -0.47
C ASN A 114 0.28 7.92 -1.34
N SER A 115 1.28 8.16 -2.19
CA SER A 115 1.36 9.36 -3.05
C SER A 115 0.63 9.20 -4.39
N GLY A 116 -0.02 8.07 -4.63
CA GLY A 116 -0.71 7.75 -5.88
C GLY A 116 -2.15 8.27 -5.96
N VAL A 117 -2.72 8.71 -4.84
CA VAL A 117 -4.02 9.40 -4.79
C VAL A 117 -3.92 10.57 -3.82
N LEU A 118 -3.98 11.79 -4.35
CA LEU A 118 -3.89 13.03 -3.55
C LEU A 118 -5.02 13.97 -3.98
N ALA A 119 -5.70 14.63 -3.04
CA ALA A 119 -6.57 15.75 -3.38
C ALA A 119 -6.06 17.04 -2.74
N PHE A 120 -6.13 18.15 -3.46
CA PHE A 120 -5.68 19.45 -2.93
C PHE A 120 -6.43 20.62 -3.57
N ASN A 121 -6.64 21.68 -2.79
CA ASN A 121 -7.17 22.95 -3.28
C ASN A 121 -6.04 23.98 -3.48
N GLN A 122 -6.37 25.23 -3.82
CA GLN A 122 -5.38 26.30 -3.99
C GLN A 122 -4.50 26.52 -2.75
N ARG A 123 -5.03 26.39 -1.52
CA ARG A 123 -4.25 26.55 -0.28
C ARG A 123 -3.34 25.35 -0.04
N GLY A 124 -3.82 24.15 -0.34
CA GLY A 124 -3.02 22.92 -0.25
C GLY A 124 -1.77 22.92 -1.13
N ARG A 125 -1.74 23.75 -2.19
CA ARG A 125 -0.56 23.91 -3.05
C ARG A 125 0.69 24.37 -2.31
N ALA A 126 0.56 25.15 -1.23
CA ALA A 126 1.71 25.57 -0.45
C ALA A 126 2.50 24.37 0.14
N LEU A 127 1.83 23.25 0.46
CA LEU A 127 2.50 22.01 0.85
C LEU A 127 3.28 21.38 -0.31
N LEU A 128 2.69 21.40 -1.51
CA LEU A 128 3.33 20.90 -2.73
C LEU A 128 4.53 21.76 -3.14
N GLU A 129 4.44 23.08 -3.03
CA GLU A 129 5.56 24.01 -3.30
C GLU A 129 6.73 23.77 -2.35
N ARG A 130 6.43 23.54 -1.07
CA ARG A 130 7.46 23.19 -0.09
C ARG A 130 8.10 21.84 -0.40
N THR A 131 7.29 20.84 -0.72
CA THR A 131 7.74 19.52 -1.17
C THR A 131 8.65 19.64 -2.39
N HIS A 132 8.24 20.43 -3.39
CA HIS A 132 8.98 20.68 -4.61
C HIS A 132 10.33 21.34 -4.33
N THR A 133 10.36 22.35 -3.46
CA THR A 133 11.60 23.04 -3.07
C THR A 133 12.60 22.07 -2.42
N ILE A 134 12.12 21.19 -1.55
CA ILE A 134 12.98 20.17 -0.91
C ILE A 134 13.49 19.18 -1.96
N LEU A 135 12.60 18.67 -2.82
CA LEU A 135 12.99 17.73 -3.89
C LEU A 135 14.03 18.34 -4.85
N GLN A 136 13.93 19.64 -5.16
CA GLN A 136 14.90 20.34 -6.00
C GLN A 136 16.24 20.59 -5.29
N ALA A 137 16.23 20.76 -3.96
CA ALA A 137 17.45 20.93 -3.18
C ALA A 137 18.21 19.61 -2.95
N MET A 138 17.54 18.46 -3.10
CA MET A 138 18.18 17.15 -3.01
C MET A 138 19.02 16.86 -4.25
N ASN A 139 20.22 16.30 -4.05
CA ASN A 139 21.11 15.99 -5.16
C ASN A 139 20.55 14.85 -6.04
N GLY A 140 20.79 14.89 -7.35
CA GLY A 140 20.22 13.94 -8.31
C GLY A 140 20.49 12.46 -7.99
N ALA A 141 21.67 12.15 -7.43
CA ALA A 141 22.04 10.80 -7.00
C ALA A 141 21.22 10.29 -5.80
N GLU A 142 20.73 11.20 -4.96
CA GLU A 142 19.87 10.86 -3.83
C GLU A 142 18.46 10.53 -4.31
N LEU A 143 17.94 11.23 -5.33
CA LEU A 143 16.58 11.05 -5.86
C LEU A 143 16.29 9.66 -6.49
N VAL A 144 17.31 8.87 -6.82
CA VAL A 144 17.15 7.60 -7.56
C VAL A 144 16.71 6.41 -6.67
N ARG A 145 16.76 6.52 -5.33
CA ARG A 145 16.47 5.39 -4.41
C ARG A 145 15.15 5.54 -3.65
N GLY A 146 14.11 4.81 -4.09
CA GLY A 146 12.88 4.50 -3.34
C GLY A 146 11.81 5.60 -3.32
N ASN A 147 10.63 5.29 -2.76
CA ASN A 147 9.42 6.15 -2.62
C ASN A 147 9.68 7.42 -1.78
N ARG A 148 10.53 8.33 -2.26
CA ARG A 148 11.04 9.48 -1.48
C ARG A 148 10.07 10.63 -1.41
N GLU A 149 9.35 10.90 -2.49
CA GLU A 149 8.26 11.88 -2.48
C GLU A 149 7.19 11.48 -1.46
N GLN A 150 6.92 10.18 -1.37
CA GLN A 150 6.03 9.60 -0.38
C GLN A 150 6.53 9.87 1.05
N LYS A 151 7.82 9.65 1.30
CA LYS A 151 8.48 9.92 2.60
C LYS A 151 8.51 11.40 2.95
N ILE A 152 8.91 12.27 2.02
CA ILE A 152 8.99 13.72 2.24
C ILE A 152 7.61 14.31 2.51
N LEU A 153 6.59 13.93 1.73
CA LEU A 153 5.21 14.33 2.00
C LEU A 153 4.77 13.86 3.39
N THR A 154 5.07 12.60 3.72
CA THR A 154 4.76 12.03 5.03
C THR A 154 5.42 12.82 6.16
N GLU A 155 6.72 13.10 6.06
CA GLU A 155 7.47 13.88 7.05
C GLU A 155 6.94 15.31 7.18
N LEU A 156 6.69 16.02 6.07
CA LEU A 156 6.15 17.37 6.10
C LEU A 156 4.79 17.42 6.80
N ILE A 157 3.95 16.42 6.57
CA ILE A 157 2.65 16.33 7.22
C ILE A 157 2.81 16.06 8.73
N TYR A 158 3.63 15.07 9.11
CA TYR A 158 3.82 14.71 10.52
C TYR A 158 4.61 15.74 11.34
N LEU A 159 5.57 16.45 10.74
CA LEU A 159 6.39 17.47 11.42
C LEU A 159 5.66 18.80 11.61
N GLY A 160 4.33 18.83 11.41
CA GLY A 160 3.50 20.00 11.67
C GLY A 160 3.73 21.16 10.70
N HIS A 161 4.37 20.92 9.54
CA HIS A 161 4.48 21.97 8.53
C HIS A 161 3.11 22.37 7.99
N CYS A 162 2.14 21.45 7.98
CA CYS A 162 0.76 21.78 7.63
C CYS A 162 0.16 22.81 8.61
N ALA A 163 0.37 22.65 9.92
CA ALA A 163 -0.06 23.64 10.91
C ALA A 163 0.63 24.99 10.74
N LYS A 164 1.95 25.00 10.46
CA LYS A 164 2.72 26.23 10.18
C LYS A 164 2.24 26.96 8.92
N LEU A 165 1.76 26.20 7.93
CA LEU A 165 1.22 26.72 6.67
C LEU A 165 -0.29 27.02 6.74
N GLY A 166 -0.95 26.75 7.88
CA GLY A 166 -2.40 26.88 8.02
C GLY A 166 -3.20 25.91 7.14
N ILE A 167 -2.60 24.79 6.73
CA ILE A 167 -3.19 23.77 5.86
C ILE A 167 -3.92 22.75 6.71
N ARG A 168 -5.21 22.58 6.43
CA ARG A 168 -6.03 21.50 7.00
C ARG A 168 -5.81 20.22 6.20
N VAL A 169 -5.40 19.14 6.87
CA VAL A 169 -5.15 17.85 6.22
C VAL A 169 -6.15 16.83 6.69
N ASP A 170 -6.73 16.09 5.74
CA ASP A 170 -7.52 14.90 6.01
C ASP A 170 -6.72 13.65 5.67
N PHE A 171 -6.66 12.75 6.65
CA PHE A 171 -6.05 11.43 6.51
C PHE A 171 -7.17 10.45 6.19
N GLY A 172 -7.49 10.28 4.91
CA GLY A 172 -8.51 9.33 4.51
C GLY A 172 -8.20 7.92 5.05
N ASP A 173 -9.22 7.15 5.42
CA ASP A 173 -9.08 5.77 5.88
C ASP A 173 -8.36 4.93 4.79
N GLY A 174 -7.06 4.66 5.00
CA GLY A 174 -6.18 4.06 3.99
C GLY A 174 -6.51 2.61 3.63
N GLU A 175 -7.40 1.95 4.37
CA GLU A 175 -7.87 0.58 4.10
C GLU A 175 -8.64 0.45 2.78
N ARG A 176 -9.07 1.56 2.17
CA ARG A 176 -9.96 1.56 1.01
C ARG A 176 -9.26 1.50 -0.38
N PHE A 177 -7.92 1.44 -0.48
CA PHE A 177 -7.25 1.90 -1.72
C PHE A 177 -5.99 1.17 -2.28
N ASN A 178 -5.60 -0.06 -1.90
CA ASN A 178 -4.45 -0.72 -2.58
C ASN A 178 -4.45 -2.26 -2.59
N LEU A 179 -3.92 -2.85 -3.68
CA LEU A 179 -3.77 -4.30 -3.92
C LEU A 179 -2.37 -4.62 -4.46
N ARG A 180 -1.82 -5.82 -4.16
CA ARG A 180 -0.42 -6.19 -4.44
C ARG A 180 -0.23 -7.03 -5.73
N PRO A 181 0.95 -6.97 -6.40
CA PRO A 181 1.14 -7.46 -7.79
C PRO A 181 1.59 -8.93 -8.01
N SER A 182 1.93 -9.72 -6.99
CA SER A 182 2.87 -10.85 -7.14
C SER A 182 2.34 -12.18 -7.72
N VAL A 183 1.14 -12.21 -8.34
CA VAL A 183 0.55 -13.45 -8.90
C VAL A 183 0.42 -13.40 -10.44
N LEU A 184 0.71 -12.24 -11.07
CA LEU A 184 0.29 -11.96 -12.45
C LEU A 184 1.38 -12.18 -13.52
N ASP A 185 2.63 -12.45 -13.14
CA ASP A 185 3.76 -12.52 -14.09
C ASP A 185 3.92 -13.89 -14.81
N SER A 186 3.08 -14.89 -14.51
CA SER A 186 3.24 -16.27 -15.02
C SER A 186 2.13 -16.77 -15.97
N MET A 187 1.20 -15.92 -16.42
CA MET A 187 -0.04 -16.37 -17.09
C MET A 187 -0.05 -16.15 -18.62
N THR A 188 -0.61 -17.11 -19.36
CA THR A 188 -0.83 -17.04 -20.82
C THR A 188 -2.10 -16.26 -21.19
N GLU A 189 -2.24 -15.83 -22.45
CA GLU A 189 -3.38 -15.00 -22.93
C GLU A 189 -4.76 -15.67 -22.72
N ALA A 190 -4.84 -17.00 -22.83
CA ALA A 190 -6.05 -17.80 -22.54
C ALA A 190 -6.30 -18.04 -21.03
N GLU A 191 -5.25 -17.96 -20.20
CA GLU A 191 -5.37 -17.98 -18.74
C GLU A 191 -5.76 -16.60 -18.21
N CYS A 192 -5.32 -15.53 -18.86
CA CYS A 192 -5.82 -14.16 -18.66
C CYS A 192 -7.30 -14.01 -19.07
N GLU A 193 -7.78 -14.73 -20.09
CA GLU A 193 -9.21 -14.82 -20.43
C GLU A 193 -10.05 -15.55 -19.37
N ARG A 194 -9.43 -16.39 -18.54
CA ARG A 194 -10.10 -17.16 -17.48
C ARG A 194 -9.94 -16.56 -16.08
N VAL A 195 -8.97 -15.68 -15.86
CA VAL A 195 -8.84 -14.90 -14.62
C VAL A 195 -9.77 -13.69 -14.67
N HIS A 196 -11.05 -14.00 -14.45
CA HIS A 196 -12.06 -13.05 -14.04
C HIS A 196 -11.91 -12.80 -12.53
N VAL A 197 -11.53 -11.56 -12.18
CA VAL A 197 -11.57 -10.95 -10.82
C VAL A 197 -10.65 -11.59 -9.78
N LEU A 198 -9.79 -10.77 -9.16
CA LEU A 198 -9.48 -10.90 -7.73
C LEU A 198 -8.75 -9.65 -7.28
N HIS A 199 -9.52 -8.74 -6.69
CA HIS A 199 -9.28 -8.34 -5.31
C HIS A 199 -10.23 -7.19 -5.01
N ALA A 200 -11.27 -7.49 -4.26
CA ALA A 200 -12.03 -6.51 -3.53
C ALA A 200 -12.80 -7.24 -2.43
N TYR A 201 -12.97 -6.52 -1.31
CA TYR A 201 -14.03 -6.66 -0.30
C TYR A 201 -13.68 -7.42 0.98
N ASP A 202 -13.96 -6.85 2.16
CA ASP A 202 -15.28 -6.30 2.57
C ASP A 202 -15.29 -4.79 2.99
N LEU A 203 -15.74 -3.86 2.13
CA LEU A 203 -17.01 -3.09 2.12
C LEU A 203 -17.19 -2.04 3.24
N THR A 204 -17.16 -0.75 2.89
CA THR A 204 -18.24 -0.15 2.09
C THR A 204 -17.73 0.51 0.78
N ARG A 205 -17.68 -0.30 -0.29
CA ARG A 205 -17.52 0.06 -1.72
C ARG A 205 -16.13 0.64 -2.12
N PRO A 206 -15.37 0.07 -3.07
CA PRO A 206 -14.05 0.57 -3.44
C PRO A 206 -14.20 1.66 -4.51
N VAL A 207 -13.29 2.63 -4.55
CA VAL A 207 -13.44 3.79 -5.44
C VAL A 207 -12.48 3.73 -6.62
N ALA A 208 -11.28 3.15 -6.43
CA ALA A 208 -10.23 3.02 -7.43
C ALA A 208 -9.38 1.75 -7.19
N VAL A 209 -8.78 1.20 -8.25
CA VAL A 209 -7.90 0.03 -8.24
C VAL A 209 -6.62 0.35 -9.00
N HIS A 210 -5.48 0.05 -8.40
CA HIS A 210 -4.17 0.21 -9.03
C HIS A 210 -3.79 -1.07 -9.78
N PHE A 211 -3.50 -0.99 -11.08
CA PHE A 211 -3.22 -2.14 -11.94
C PHE A 211 -1.82 -2.07 -12.59
N PRO A 212 -0.95 -3.06 -12.35
CA PRO A 212 0.05 -3.47 -13.33
C PRO A 212 -0.67 -4.11 -14.55
N HIS A 213 -0.05 -4.09 -15.74
CA HIS A 213 -0.78 -4.03 -17.04
C HIS A 213 -1.63 -5.25 -17.54
N HIS A 214 -2.64 -4.90 -18.39
CA HIS A 214 -3.48 -5.68 -19.37
C HIS A 214 -4.64 -6.51 -18.75
N THR A 215 -5.89 -6.66 -19.26
CA THR A 215 -6.64 -6.33 -20.50
C THR A 215 -8.17 -6.22 -20.21
N THR A 216 -8.95 -5.73 -21.21
CA THR A 216 -10.41 -5.39 -21.31
C THR A 216 -11.40 -6.59 -21.27
N ARG A 217 -12.75 -6.51 -21.07
CA ARG A 217 -13.82 -5.47 -20.97
C ARG A 217 -15.08 -6.10 -20.31
N LEU A 218 -15.81 -5.36 -19.46
CA LEU A 218 -17.00 -5.82 -18.70
C LEU A 218 -18.25 -5.00 -19.07
N ARG A 219 -19.24 -5.63 -19.72
CA ARG A 219 -20.60 -5.09 -19.89
C ARG A 219 -21.67 -5.89 -19.13
N GLU A 220 -21.30 -7.00 -18.48
CA GLU A 220 -22.21 -7.92 -17.77
C GLU A 220 -22.14 -7.80 -16.23
N ALA A 221 -21.18 -7.04 -15.69
CA ALA A 221 -20.82 -7.00 -14.26
C ALA A 221 -21.91 -6.50 -13.30
N ASN A 222 -22.82 -5.63 -13.76
CA ASN A 222 -23.74 -4.91 -12.86
C ASN A 222 -24.99 -5.70 -12.47
N LYS A 223 -25.33 -6.78 -13.18
CA LYS A 223 -26.41 -7.70 -12.78
C LYS A 223 -25.88 -8.91 -11.97
N PHE A 224 -24.56 -9.11 -11.98
CA PHE A 224 -23.83 -10.24 -11.40
C PHE A 224 -23.45 -10.02 -9.93
N ALA A 225 -23.15 -8.78 -9.51
CA ALA A 225 -22.59 -8.46 -8.18
C ALA A 225 -23.40 -8.93 -6.96
N THR A 226 -24.73 -9.09 -7.06
CA THR A 226 -25.56 -9.61 -5.95
C THR A 226 -25.57 -11.14 -5.91
N THR A 227 -25.39 -11.80 -7.07
CA THR A 227 -25.18 -13.25 -7.20
C THR A 227 -23.74 -13.63 -6.82
N CYS A 228 -22.76 -12.75 -7.10
CA CYS A 228 -21.36 -12.92 -6.76
C CYS A 228 -21.08 -13.08 -5.27
N ILE A 229 -21.87 -12.49 -4.37
CA ILE A 229 -21.54 -12.56 -2.93
C ILE A 229 -21.79 -13.98 -2.39
N ASP A 230 -22.82 -14.66 -2.90
CA ASP A 230 -23.08 -16.06 -2.56
C ASP A 230 -22.19 -16.99 -3.39
N GLU A 231 -21.88 -16.64 -4.65
CA GLU A 231 -20.95 -17.40 -5.51
C GLU A 231 -19.49 -17.30 -5.05
N LEU A 232 -19.03 -16.16 -4.50
CA LEU A 232 -17.67 -15.92 -4.01
C LEU A 232 -17.33 -16.77 -2.78
N LYS A 233 -18.32 -17.13 -1.96
CA LYS A 233 -18.14 -18.08 -0.85
C LYS A 233 -17.90 -19.51 -1.36
N THR A 234 -18.51 -19.87 -2.49
CA THR A 234 -18.27 -21.14 -3.20
C THR A 234 -16.99 -21.12 -4.03
N GLU A 235 -16.64 -20.00 -4.68
CA GLU A 235 -15.38 -19.86 -5.45
C GLU A 235 -14.14 -19.74 -4.56
N THR A 236 -14.26 -19.13 -3.36
CA THR A 236 -13.13 -19.12 -2.41
C THR A 236 -12.80 -20.54 -1.91
N SER A 237 -13.74 -21.48 -1.82
CA SER A 237 -13.40 -22.89 -1.56
C SER A 237 -12.51 -23.46 -2.66
N ASP A 238 -12.85 -23.20 -3.92
CA ASP A 238 -12.08 -23.69 -5.06
C ASP A 238 -10.67 -23.07 -5.09
N TRP A 239 -10.53 -21.78 -4.77
CA TRP A 239 -9.23 -21.12 -4.67
C TRP A 239 -8.40 -21.61 -3.49
N LEU A 240 -8.99 -21.84 -2.32
CA LEU A 240 -8.29 -22.44 -1.19
C LEU A 240 -7.73 -23.81 -1.58
N SER A 241 -8.51 -24.66 -2.26
CA SER A 241 -8.05 -25.95 -2.75
C SER A 241 -6.95 -25.84 -3.81
N LYS A 242 -7.03 -24.87 -4.74
CA LYS A 242 -6.01 -24.65 -5.76
C LYS A 242 -4.69 -24.15 -5.16
N ILE A 243 -4.73 -23.18 -4.25
CA ILE A 243 -3.51 -22.68 -3.60
C ILE A 243 -2.92 -23.76 -2.69
N GLN A 244 -3.76 -24.55 -2.02
CA GLN A 244 -3.29 -25.70 -1.25
C GLN A 244 -2.57 -26.72 -2.16
N ALA A 245 -3.11 -27.04 -3.34
CA ALA A 245 -2.42 -27.91 -4.29
C ALA A 245 -1.07 -27.33 -4.74
N VAL A 246 -0.98 -26.02 -4.97
CA VAL A 246 0.31 -25.36 -5.29
C VAL A 246 1.30 -25.46 -4.13
N ILE A 247 0.85 -25.35 -2.88
CA ILE A 247 1.70 -25.56 -1.70
C ILE A 247 2.14 -27.01 -1.60
N ASP A 248 1.25 -27.97 -1.88
CA ASP A 248 1.58 -29.39 -1.83
C ASP A 248 2.59 -29.76 -2.91
N GLU A 249 2.52 -29.13 -4.10
CA GLU A 249 3.47 -29.29 -5.20
C GLU A 249 4.79 -28.53 -4.97
N ASN A 250 4.72 -27.32 -4.38
CA ASN A 250 5.85 -26.41 -4.18
C ASN A 250 5.84 -25.84 -2.74
N PRO A 251 6.21 -26.66 -1.73
CA PRO A 251 6.11 -26.28 -0.33
C PRO A 251 7.16 -25.26 0.12
N ASP A 252 8.07 -24.86 -0.78
CA ASP A 252 9.19 -23.96 -0.52
C ASP A 252 8.91 -22.49 -0.91
N THR A 253 7.67 -22.18 -1.30
CA THR A 253 7.30 -20.84 -1.77
C THR A 253 6.48 -20.07 -0.74
N ILE A 254 7.07 -19.04 -0.13
CA ILE A 254 6.40 -18.21 0.89
C ILE A 254 5.16 -17.51 0.33
N GLU A 255 5.17 -17.06 -0.92
CA GLU A 255 4.05 -16.39 -1.57
C GLU A 255 2.77 -17.24 -1.55
N SER A 256 2.88 -18.56 -1.72
CA SER A 256 1.73 -19.47 -1.72
C SER A 256 1.07 -19.56 -0.35
N TYR A 257 1.87 -19.67 0.72
CA TYR A 257 1.35 -19.65 2.08
C TYR A 257 0.72 -18.31 2.47
N LEU A 258 1.39 -17.21 2.08
CA LEU A 258 0.87 -15.87 2.28
C LEU A 258 -0.48 -15.68 1.56
N ALA A 259 -0.59 -16.12 0.31
CA ALA A 259 -1.84 -16.07 -0.44
C ALA A 259 -2.95 -16.89 0.23
N LEU A 260 -2.64 -18.12 0.67
CA LEU A 260 -3.60 -18.98 1.38
C LEU A 260 -4.09 -18.36 2.69
N ALA A 261 -3.18 -17.83 3.51
CA ALA A 261 -3.51 -17.17 4.77
C ALA A 261 -4.38 -15.92 4.53
N SER A 262 -4.06 -15.13 3.51
CA SER A 262 -4.84 -13.93 3.14
C SER A 262 -6.27 -14.31 2.72
N LEU A 263 -6.46 -15.38 1.96
CA LEU A 263 -7.80 -15.87 1.60
C LEU A 263 -8.60 -16.34 2.81
N MET A 264 -7.95 -16.99 3.79
CA MET A 264 -8.60 -17.41 5.03
C MET A 264 -9.00 -16.21 5.89
N GLU A 265 -8.11 -15.23 6.05
CA GLU A 265 -8.39 -13.95 6.73
C GLU A 265 -9.60 -13.24 6.09
N LEU A 266 -9.65 -13.18 4.76
CA LEU A 266 -10.76 -12.58 4.01
C LEU A 266 -12.10 -13.29 4.23
N ARG A 267 -12.10 -14.59 4.54
CA ARG A 267 -13.31 -15.32 4.93
C ARG A 267 -13.71 -15.10 6.39
N GLY A 268 -12.96 -14.28 7.11
CA GLY A 268 -13.09 -14.10 8.56
C GLY A 268 -12.47 -15.24 9.37
N ASP A 269 -11.77 -16.18 8.72
CA ASP A 269 -11.21 -17.38 9.35
C ASP A 269 -9.76 -17.13 9.79
N LYS A 270 -9.59 -16.18 10.71
CA LYS A 270 -8.27 -15.70 11.16
C LYS A 270 -7.46 -16.79 11.86
N ASP A 271 -8.11 -17.72 12.55
CA ASP A 271 -7.46 -18.87 13.22
C ASP A 271 -6.78 -19.81 12.22
N ARG A 272 -7.47 -20.14 11.11
CA ARG A 272 -6.86 -20.96 10.07
C ARG A 272 -5.79 -20.19 9.30
N ALA A 273 -6.00 -18.90 9.04
CA ALA A 273 -4.96 -18.04 8.44
C ALA A 273 -3.67 -18.08 9.27
N LEU A 274 -3.79 -17.94 10.60
CA LEU A 274 -2.66 -18.05 11.51
C LEU A 274 -2.02 -19.44 11.47
N THR A 275 -2.82 -20.50 11.43
CA THR A 275 -2.31 -21.88 11.30
C THR A 275 -1.47 -22.06 10.03
N VAL A 276 -1.90 -21.50 8.90
CA VAL A 276 -1.15 -21.53 7.64
C VAL A 276 0.18 -20.78 7.75
N LEU A 277 0.20 -19.60 8.37
CA LEU A 277 1.43 -18.83 8.55
C LEU A 277 2.43 -19.55 9.47
N LEU A 278 1.94 -20.20 10.52
CA LEU A 278 2.79 -21.02 11.41
C LEU A 278 3.30 -22.27 10.70
N ALA A 279 2.52 -22.86 9.79
CA ALA A 279 2.99 -23.95 8.93
C ALA A 279 4.06 -23.46 7.94
N ALA A 280 3.88 -22.29 7.35
CA ALA A 280 4.85 -21.65 6.44
C ALA A 280 6.21 -21.48 7.11
N ARG A 281 6.24 -21.01 8.37
CA ARG A 281 7.48 -20.91 9.15
C ARG A 281 8.23 -22.24 9.26
N ARG A 282 7.51 -23.36 9.43
CA ARG A 282 8.14 -24.69 9.55
C ARG A 282 8.63 -25.23 8.21
N ALA A 283 7.89 -24.95 7.14
CA ALA A 283 8.22 -25.39 5.79
C ALA A 283 9.35 -24.55 5.16
N LEU A 284 9.51 -23.29 5.57
CA LEU A 284 10.37 -22.30 4.93
C LEU A 284 11.45 -21.78 5.88
N PRO A 285 12.48 -22.59 6.20
CA PRO A 285 13.50 -22.20 7.16
C PRO A 285 14.38 -21.02 6.69
N THR A 286 14.37 -20.70 5.39
CA THR A 286 15.18 -19.63 4.78
C THR A 286 14.51 -18.26 4.79
N GLU A 287 13.17 -18.19 4.83
CA GLU A 287 12.41 -16.92 4.88
C GLU A 287 11.27 -16.86 5.91
N PRO A 288 11.41 -17.44 7.12
CA PRO A 288 10.26 -17.57 8.03
C PRO A 288 9.79 -16.21 8.57
N GLY A 289 10.67 -15.20 8.58
CA GLY A 289 10.36 -13.89 9.16
C GLY A 289 9.22 -13.13 8.47
N ARG A 290 8.97 -13.35 7.17
CA ARG A 290 7.81 -12.74 6.48
C ARG A 290 6.50 -13.34 6.96
N ALA A 291 6.44 -14.68 7.10
CA ALA A 291 5.28 -15.36 7.66
C ALA A 291 5.02 -14.89 9.09
N MET A 292 6.08 -14.76 9.89
CA MET A 292 5.97 -14.36 11.28
C MET A 292 5.53 -12.91 11.48
N LEU A 293 5.97 -11.99 10.61
CA LEU A 293 5.48 -10.61 10.66
C LEU A 293 3.96 -10.53 10.36
N TRP A 294 3.46 -11.35 9.44
CA TRP A 294 2.01 -11.44 9.21
C TRP A 294 1.25 -12.15 10.32
N ALA A 295 1.83 -13.20 10.90
CA ALA A 295 1.25 -13.85 12.08
C ALA A 295 1.15 -12.86 13.25
N ALA A 296 2.13 -11.97 13.41
CA ALA A 296 2.10 -10.93 14.42
C ALA A 296 0.92 -9.96 14.22
N ARG A 297 0.72 -9.48 12.98
CA ARG A 297 -0.42 -8.62 12.63
C ARG A 297 -1.76 -9.31 12.92
N LEU A 298 -1.93 -10.55 12.48
CA LEU A 298 -3.19 -11.28 12.70
C LEU A 298 -3.48 -11.48 14.19
N ASN A 299 -2.47 -11.84 14.99
CA ASN A 299 -2.65 -11.95 16.43
C ASN A 299 -3.04 -10.61 17.06
N ASP A 300 -2.47 -9.50 16.61
CA ASP A 300 -2.84 -8.17 17.10
C ASP A 300 -4.30 -7.82 16.80
N GLU A 301 -4.75 -8.11 15.58
CA GLU A 301 -6.14 -7.91 15.15
C GLU A 301 -7.14 -8.86 15.87
N MET A 302 -6.66 -9.99 16.39
CA MET A 302 -7.44 -10.93 17.20
C MET A 302 -7.37 -10.60 18.71
N ASP A 303 -6.79 -9.45 19.07
CA ASP A 303 -6.52 -9.01 20.44
C ASP A 303 -5.62 -9.96 21.27
N ASN A 304 -4.81 -10.77 20.59
CA ASN A 304 -3.81 -11.64 21.17
C ASN A 304 -2.44 -10.94 21.24
N ALA A 305 -2.39 -9.80 21.93
CA ALA A 305 -1.21 -8.92 21.94
C ALA A 305 0.10 -9.61 22.38
N GLN A 306 0.04 -10.55 23.33
CA GLN A 306 1.20 -11.33 23.77
C GLN A 306 1.78 -12.19 22.62
N GLN A 307 0.90 -12.91 21.92
CA GLN A 307 1.29 -13.77 20.81
C GLN A 307 1.76 -12.93 19.61
N ALA A 308 1.15 -11.77 19.39
CA ALA A 308 1.59 -10.80 18.40
C ALA A 308 3.02 -10.33 18.66
N LEU A 309 3.36 -10.03 19.92
CA LEU A 309 4.70 -9.59 20.30
C LEU A 309 5.73 -10.70 20.06
N GLN A 310 5.41 -11.94 20.48
CA GLN A 310 6.28 -13.09 20.23
C GLN A 310 6.52 -13.28 18.72
N CYS A 311 5.47 -13.24 17.91
CA CYS A 311 5.60 -13.36 16.45
C CYS A 311 6.45 -12.25 15.82
N ALA A 312 6.34 -11.01 16.31
CA ALA A 312 7.14 -9.89 15.83
C ALA A 312 8.62 -10.08 16.20
N LEU A 313 8.94 -10.51 17.42
CA LEU A 313 10.32 -10.79 17.83
C LEU A 313 10.91 -11.97 17.05
N ASP A 314 10.13 -13.03 16.81
CA ASP A 314 10.52 -14.17 15.97
C ASP A 314 10.89 -13.70 14.56
N ALA A 315 10.04 -12.86 13.96
CA ALA A 315 10.30 -12.29 12.65
C ALA A 315 11.57 -11.44 12.61
N ALA A 316 11.86 -10.68 13.67
CA ALA A 316 13.08 -9.86 13.75
C ALA A 316 14.34 -10.72 13.92
N ILE A 317 14.28 -11.81 14.70
CA ILE A 317 15.38 -12.77 14.86
C ILE A 317 15.67 -13.46 13.52
N GLU A 318 14.63 -13.98 12.88
CA GLU A 318 14.76 -14.77 11.65
C GLU A 318 15.26 -13.95 10.45
N THR A 319 15.17 -12.62 10.52
CA THR A 319 15.64 -11.70 9.47
C THR A 319 16.95 -11.00 9.81
N SER A 320 17.50 -11.24 11.00
CA SER A 320 18.66 -10.52 11.52
C SER A 320 19.98 -10.91 10.86
N ASP A 321 20.12 -12.15 10.41
CA ASP A 321 21.35 -12.69 9.81
C ASP A 321 21.37 -12.61 8.27
N LEU A 322 20.29 -12.09 7.66
CA LEU A 322 20.11 -12.06 6.22
C LEU A 322 20.41 -10.67 5.64
N PHE A 323 21.45 -10.56 4.82
CA PHE A 323 21.91 -9.31 4.21
C PHE A 323 21.07 -8.81 3.01
N HIS A 324 19.87 -9.32 2.80
CA HIS A 324 19.03 -8.92 1.67
C HIS A 324 18.18 -7.67 1.98
N PRO A 325 18.12 -6.64 1.11
CA PRO A 325 17.40 -5.38 1.40
C PRO A 325 15.91 -5.54 1.76
N ASN A 326 15.20 -6.46 1.09
CA ASN A 326 13.79 -6.74 1.42
C ASN A 326 13.64 -7.39 2.80
N ILE A 327 14.65 -8.12 3.26
CA ILE A 327 14.66 -8.81 4.55
C ILE A 327 14.99 -7.82 5.69
N GLN A 328 15.85 -6.85 5.43
CA GLN A 328 16.08 -5.73 6.36
C GLN A 328 14.81 -4.90 6.62
N ASN A 329 13.94 -4.74 5.61
CA ASN A 329 12.65 -4.09 5.80
C ASN A 329 11.76 -4.88 6.77
N THR A 330 11.69 -6.20 6.61
CA THR A 330 10.95 -7.08 7.53
C THR A 330 11.45 -6.93 8.97
N LYS A 331 12.78 -6.93 9.20
CA LYS A 331 13.36 -6.69 10.53
C LYS A 331 12.88 -5.36 11.13
N GLY A 332 12.98 -4.28 10.36
CA GLY A 332 12.56 -2.95 10.80
C GLY A 332 11.07 -2.87 11.12
N GLN A 333 10.22 -3.47 10.29
CA GLN A 333 8.78 -3.56 10.51
C GLN A 333 8.44 -4.36 11.76
N SER A 334 9.09 -5.51 11.97
CA SER A 334 8.92 -6.35 13.14
C SER A 334 9.29 -5.64 14.44
N ILE A 335 10.43 -4.93 14.47
CA ILE A 335 10.85 -4.15 15.64
C ILE A 335 9.87 -2.99 15.90
N THR A 336 9.37 -2.33 14.85
CA THR A 336 8.38 -1.26 14.97
C THR A 336 7.08 -1.78 15.58
N LEU A 337 6.60 -2.94 15.12
CA LEU A 337 5.40 -3.58 15.67
C LEU A 337 5.59 -4.01 17.13
N ALA A 338 6.74 -4.62 17.45
CA ALA A 338 7.07 -4.99 18.84
C ALA A 338 7.04 -3.77 19.78
N LYS A 339 7.57 -2.62 19.33
CA LYS A 339 7.49 -1.35 20.08
C LYS A 339 6.05 -0.89 20.29
N ALA A 340 5.23 -0.95 19.24
CA ALA A 340 3.83 -0.53 19.30
C ALA A 340 3.03 -1.41 20.29
N LEU A 341 3.21 -2.73 20.22
CA LEU A 341 2.60 -3.69 21.15
C LEU A 341 3.07 -3.43 22.58
N SER A 342 4.35 -3.12 22.76
CA SER A 342 4.92 -2.83 24.08
C SER A 342 4.33 -1.59 24.76
N ASN A 343 4.03 -0.55 23.98
CA ASN A 343 3.38 0.67 24.48
C ASN A 343 1.86 0.54 24.63
N SER A 344 1.24 -0.52 24.12
CA SER A 344 -0.23 -0.63 24.10
C SER A 344 -0.86 -0.92 25.47
N GLY A 345 -0.05 -1.34 26.45
CA GLY A 345 -0.55 -1.82 27.75
C GLY A 345 -1.27 -3.17 27.71
N ARG A 346 -1.38 -3.81 26.54
CA ARG A 346 -2.03 -5.13 26.34
C ARG A 346 -1.08 -6.32 26.51
N VAL A 347 0.23 -6.08 26.48
CA VAL A 347 1.26 -7.10 26.72
C VAL A 347 1.51 -7.23 28.22
N ARG A 348 1.58 -8.47 28.71
CA ARG A 348 1.99 -8.73 30.10
C ARG A 348 3.49 -8.89 30.14
N TRP A 349 4.12 -8.09 31.01
CA TRP A 349 5.56 -8.08 31.18
C TRP A 349 5.97 -8.92 32.39
N PRO A 350 6.90 -9.88 32.22
CA PRO A 350 7.60 -10.58 33.31
C PRO A 350 8.19 -9.58 34.32
N ASP A 351 8.90 -8.57 33.79
CA ASP A 351 9.51 -7.50 34.55
C ASP A 351 9.53 -6.18 33.76
N ALA A 352 9.64 -5.05 34.46
CA ALA A 352 9.63 -3.72 33.86
C ALA A 352 10.89 -3.39 33.03
N ASN A 353 12.01 -4.11 33.27
CA ASN A 353 13.24 -3.90 32.50
C ASN A 353 13.07 -4.45 31.07
N LEU A 354 12.37 -5.57 30.92
CA LEU A 354 12.14 -6.19 29.61
C LEU A 354 11.32 -5.32 28.66
N GLN A 355 10.32 -4.59 29.20
CA GLN A 355 9.58 -3.60 28.44
C GLN A 355 10.52 -2.49 27.92
N THR A 356 11.38 -1.98 28.80
CA THR A 356 12.34 -0.91 28.51
C THR A 356 13.34 -1.35 27.43
N GLU A 357 13.88 -2.57 27.54
CA GLU A 357 14.81 -3.13 26.56
C GLU A 357 14.20 -3.18 25.16
N ILE A 358 12.94 -3.60 24.99
CA ILE A 358 12.26 -3.61 23.68
C ILE A 358 12.06 -2.19 23.13
N LEU A 359 11.79 -1.21 23.99
CA LEU A 359 11.66 0.18 23.56
C LEU A 359 13.01 0.75 23.08
N GLU A 360 14.10 0.37 23.74
CA GLU A 360 15.47 0.74 23.36
C GLU A 360 15.89 0.06 22.05
N LEU A 361 15.54 -1.22 21.85
CA LEU A 361 15.80 -1.94 20.60
C LEU A 361 15.22 -1.22 19.38
N ALA A 362 14.07 -0.59 19.53
CA ALA A 362 13.42 0.14 18.46
C ALA A 362 14.05 1.50 18.14
N THR A 363 14.99 1.95 18.97
CA THR A 363 15.75 3.19 18.74
C THR A 363 17.16 2.93 18.19
N ASP A 364 17.72 1.74 18.42
CA ASP A 364 19.03 1.36 17.87
C ASP A 364 18.90 0.36 16.71
N HIS A 365 19.11 0.85 15.49
CA HIS A 365 19.16 0.01 14.29
C HIS A 365 20.26 -1.06 14.32
N ARG A 366 21.19 -1.01 15.30
CA ARG A 366 22.28 -1.97 15.49
C ARG A 366 21.95 -3.16 16.40
N CYS A 367 20.69 -3.32 16.83
CA CYS A 367 20.29 -4.48 17.61
C CYS A 367 20.72 -5.80 16.94
N THR A 368 21.46 -6.61 17.69
CA THR A 368 21.97 -7.92 17.24
C THR A 368 20.90 -9.00 17.39
N ALA A 369 21.03 -10.10 16.64
CA ALA A 369 20.17 -11.27 16.77
C ALA A 369 20.12 -11.79 18.22
N ASP A 370 21.26 -11.79 18.89
CA ASP A 370 21.42 -12.36 20.23
C ASP A 370 20.70 -11.54 21.31
N GLN A 371 20.68 -10.21 21.15
CA GLN A 371 19.88 -9.34 22.03
C GLN A 371 18.39 -9.67 21.90
N ILE A 372 17.87 -9.82 20.67
CA ILE A 372 16.46 -10.15 20.44
C ILE A 372 16.14 -11.57 20.96
N LYS A 373 17.05 -12.54 20.77
CA LYS A 373 16.90 -13.90 21.30
C LYS A 373 16.84 -13.92 22.82
N SER A 374 17.68 -13.13 23.50
CA SER A 374 17.69 -13.02 24.96
C SER A 374 16.36 -12.47 25.50
N ILE A 375 15.84 -11.41 24.89
CA ILE A 375 14.54 -10.83 25.23
C ILE A 375 13.41 -11.85 25.01
N ARG A 376 13.43 -12.55 23.87
CA ARG A 376 12.44 -13.59 23.55
C ARG A 376 12.45 -14.71 24.58
N ALA A 377 13.62 -15.21 24.98
CA ALA A 377 13.72 -16.30 25.96
C ALA A 377 13.09 -15.91 27.31
N ARG A 378 13.40 -14.70 27.80
CA ARG A 378 12.82 -14.15 29.04
C ARG A 378 11.30 -13.97 28.96
N LEU A 379 10.77 -13.61 27.79
CA LEU A 379 9.31 -13.53 27.56
C LEU A 379 8.61 -14.89 27.62
N THR A 380 9.32 -16.00 27.41
CA THR A 380 8.75 -17.36 27.39
C THR A 380 8.93 -18.15 28.68
N GLU A 381 9.88 -17.77 29.54
CA GLU A 381 10.18 -18.51 30.78
C GLU A 381 9.19 -18.23 31.93
N GLU A 382 8.37 -17.17 31.84
CA GLU A 382 7.45 -16.73 32.91
C GLU A 382 5.95 -16.80 32.55
N GLY A 383 5.58 -17.42 31.42
CA GLY A 383 4.19 -17.60 30.98
C GLY A 383 3.92 -19.02 30.53
#